data_AF-A0A2S2PQ77-F1
#
_entry.id   AF-A0A2S2PQ77-F1
#
_cell.length_a   1.000
_cell.length_b   1.000
_cell.length_c   1.000
_cell.angle_alpha   90.00
_cell.angle_beta   90.00
_cell.angle_gamma   90.00
#
_symmetry.space_group_name_H-M   'P 1'
#
loop_
_entity.id
_entity.type
_entity.pdbx_description
1 polymer ?
#
loop_
_entity_poly.entity_id
_entity_poly.type
_entity_poly.pdbx_seq_one_letter_code
_entity_poly.pdbx_strand_id
1 'polypeptide(L)'
;KFCVYQSLKRVNYNVTMSSKRKRVVLTIKEKVDIIAQLKKGETGRALAEKYGIGTSTISDIKKNAESIYEYVNNLNDEEDTLTRKIMKKYKTEFIEDVKFTWLMQSVSGLIEESTCTEIQ
;
A
#
# COMPACT_ATOMS: atom_id res chain seq x y z
N LYS A 1 49.96 45.80 5.21
CA LYS A 1 49.26 45.89 6.51
C LYS A 1 48.78 44.50 6.87
N PHE A 2 49.37 43.93 7.90
CA PHE A 2 49.03 42.64 8.49
C PHE A 2 47.54 42.61 8.88
N CYS A 3 46.86 41.50 8.58
CA CYS A 3 45.76 41.05 9.42
C CYS A 3 46.06 39.61 9.83
N VAL A 4 46.70 39.50 10.99
CA VAL A 4 46.74 38.28 11.80
C VAL A 4 45.35 38.15 12.40
N TYR A 5 44.64 37.04 12.18
CA TYR A 5 43.74 36.51 13.21
C TYR A 5 43.41 35.03 12.93
N GLN A 6 44.12 34.19 13.67
CA GLN A 6 43.68 32.95 14.32
C GLN A 6 42.66 32.04 13.62
N SER A 7 43.18 30.89 13.19
CA SER A 7 42.70 29.54 13.53
C SER A 7 41.29 29.42 14.11
N LEU A 8 40.31 29.14 13.26
CA LEU A 8 39.11 28.41 13.65
C LEU A 8 39.22 27.00 13.07
N LYS A 9 39.54 26.04 13.94
CA LYS A 9 39.44 24.61 13.66
C LYS A 9 38.02 24.37 13.14
N ARG A 10 37.89 23.99 11.87
CA ARG A 10 36.63 23.46 11.33
C ARG A 10 36.28 22.24 12.18
N VAL A 11 35.29 22.41 13.06
CA VAL A 11 34.61 21.28 13.68
C VAL A 11 33.94 20.53 12.54
N ASN A 12 34.37 19.30 12.27
CA ASN A 12 33.64 18.39 11.40
C ASN A 12 32.34 18.02 12.11
N TYR A 13 31.31 18.83 11.91
CA TYR A 13 29.96 18.45 12.27
C TYR A 13 29.55 17.35 11.28
N ASN A 14 29.56 16.10 11.75
CA ASN A 14 28.88 15.02 11.06
C ASN A 14 27.38 15.33 11.10
N VAL A 15 26.89 16.08 10.10
CA VAL A 15 25.47 16.13 9.79
C VAL A 15 25.10 14.68 9.45
N THR A 16 24.53 13.94 10.38
CA THR A 16 23.81 12.72 10.04
C THR A 16 22.62 13.17 9.21
N MET A 17 22.79 13.21 7.89
CA MET A 17 21.70 13.40 6.96
C MET A 17 20.68 12.32 7.29
N SER A 18 19.61 12.70 7.99
CA SER A 18 18.43 11.89 8.23
C SER A 18 17.83 11.61 6.86
N SER A 19 18.37 10.61 6.16
CA SER A 19 17.87 10.20 4.85
C SER A 19 16.43 9.78 5.05
N LYS A 20 15.51 10.55 4.49
CA LYS A 20 14.08 10.24 4.56
C LYS A 20 13.89 8.78 4.15
N ARG A 21 13.36 7.97 5.07
CA ARG A 21 13.14 6.54 4.82
C ARG A 21 12.23 6.39 3.60
N LYS A 22 12.62 5.53 2.65
CA LYS A 22 11.79 5.20 1.49
C LYS A 22 10.51 4.50 1.98
N ARG A 23 9.38 4.77 1.32
CA ARG A 23 8.12 4.09 1.63
C ARG A 23 8.22 2.63 1.19
N VAL A 24 8.05 1.70 2.13
CA VAL A 24 7.90 0.27 1.86
C VAL A 24 6.41 -0.07 1.87
N VAL A 25 5.97 -0.88 0.90
CA VAL A 25 4.57 -1.34 0.81
C VAL A 25 4.54 -2.84 1.04
N LEU A 26 3.94 -3.23 2.16
CA LEU A 26 3.82 -4.62 2.60
C LEU A 26 2.66 -5.34 1.89
N THR A 27 2.89 -6.59 1.58
CA THR A 27 1.90 -7.58 1.16
C THR A 27 0.97 -7.95 2.32
N ILE A 28 -0.15 -8.62 2.00
CA ILE A 28 -1.09 -9.08 3.02
C ILE A 28 -0.45 -10.18 3.87
N LYS A 29 0.29 -11.11 3.25
CA LYS A 29 1.05 -12.15 3.94
C LYS A 29 2.02 -11.56 4.98
N GLU A 30 2.83 -10.58 4.60
CA GLU A 30 3.78 -9.93 5.52
C GLU A 30 3.06 -9.26 6.70
N LYS A 31 1.87 -8.69 6.49
CA LYS A 31 1.09 -8.10 7.60
C LYS A 31 0.61 -9.17 8.57
N VAL A 32 0.16 -10.33 8.08
CA VAL A 32 -0.23 -11.48 8.92
C VAL A 32 0.98 -11.99 9.71
N ASP A 33 2.13 -12.12 9.06
CA ASP A 33 3.37 -12.56 9.69
C ASP A 33 3.84 -11.61 10.80
N ILE A 34 3.70 -10.30 10.58
CA ILE A 34 3.98 -9.28 11.60
C ILE A 34 3.04 -9.45 12.80
N ILE A 35 1.74 -9.65 12.58
CA ILE A 35 0.79 -9.86 13.69
C ILE A 35 1.13 -11.14 14.45
N ALA A 36 1.48 -12.22 13.75
CA ALA A 36 1.89 -13.47 14.38
C ALA A 36 3.16 -13.31 15.24
N GLN A 37 4.17 -12.60 14.74
CA GLN A 37 5.40 -12.29 15.49
C GLN A 37 5.14 -11.39 16.71
N LEU A 38 4.25 -10.41 16.59
CA LEU A 38 3.82 -9.59 17.72
C LEU A 38 3.12 -10.42 18.80
N LYS A 39 2.29 -11.40 18.42
CA LYS A 39 1.65 -12.33 19.37
C LYS A 39 2.65 -13.26 20.06
N LYS A 40 3.75 -13.62 19.38
CA LYS A 40 4.86 -14.40 19.95
C LYS A 40 5.71 -13.60 20.93
N GLY A 41 5.52 -12.28 21.02
CA GLY A 41 6.25 -11.40 21.93
C GLY A 41 7.46 -10.70 21.31
N GLU A 42 7.62 -10.72 19.99
CA GLU A 42 8.66 -9.93 19.35
C GLU A 42 8.42 -8.43 19.53
N THR A 43 9.51 -7.66 19.71
CA THR A 43 9.40 -6.22 19.89
C THR A 43 9.06 -5.53 18.57
N GLY A 44 8.18 -4.52 18.62
CA GLY A 44 7.81 -3.75 17.43
C GLY A 44 8.99 -3.02 16.77
N ARG A 45 10.07 -2.75 17.53
CA ARG A 45 11.31 -2.17 16.98
C ARG A 45 12.08 -3.17 16.14
N ALA A 46 12.26 -4.40 16.63
CA ALA A 46 12.93 -5.46 15.87
C ALA A 46 12.19 -5.76 14.56
N LEU A 47 10.85 -5.80 14.61
CA LEU A 47 10.01 -5.95 13.41
C LEU A 47 10.13 -4.76 12.45
N ALA A 48 10.15 -3.53 12.98
CA ALA A 48 10.32 -2.35 12.15
C ALA A 48 11.66 -2.38 11.39
N GLU A 49 12.74 -2.80 12.04
CA GLU A 49 14.06 -2.96 11.43
C GLU A 49 14.08 -4.10 10.40
N LYS A 50 13.52 -5.27 10.74
CA LYS A 50 13.45 -6.46 9.87
C LYS A 50 12.73 -6.19 8.54
N TYR A 51 11.60 -5.49 8.59
CA TYR A 51 10.80 -5.18 7.40
C TYR A 51 11.10 -3.81 6.79
N GLY A 52 12.04 -3.05 7.34
CA GLY A 52 12.41 -1.72 6.85
C GLY A 52 11.28 -0.67 6.96
N ILE A 53 10.37 -0.82 7.92
CA ILE A 53 9.21 0.06 8.13
C ILE A 53 9.34 0.93 9.38
N GLY A 54 8.39 1.84 9.59
CA GLY A 54 8.30 2.61 10.82
C GLY A 54 7.61 1.84 11.95
N THR A 55 7.97 2.15 13.18
CA THR A 55 7.26 1.68 14.39
C THR A 55 5.80 2.16 14.43
N SER A 56 5.50 3.31 13.81
CA SER A 56 4.13 3.78 13.58
C SER A 56 3.34 2.79 12.73
N THR A 57 3.93 2.33 11.61
CA THR A 57 3.31 1.32 10.73
C THR A 57 3.06 0.00 11.46
N ILE A 58 3.99 -0.45 12.31
CA ILE A 58 3.77 -1.64 13.16
C ILE A 58 2.58 -1.44 14.09
N SER A 59 2.48 -0.26 14.72
CA SER A 59 1.35 0.07 15.59
C SER A 59 0.02 0.09 14.83
N ASP A 60 0.01 0.62 13.62
CA ASP A 60 -1.19 0.66 12.77
C ASP A 60 -1.60 -0.75 12.32
N ILE A 61 -0.64 -1.61 11.99
CA ILE A 61 -0.89 -3.03 11.68
C ILE A 61 -1.50 -3.74 12.89
N LYS A 62 -0.96 -3.50 14.09
CA LYS A 62 -1.49 -4.08 15.33
C LYS A 62 -2.93 -3.66 15.60
N LYS A 63 -3.26 -2.37 15.40
CA LYS A 63 -4.63 -1.85 15.58
C LYS A 63 -5.62 -2.46 14.60
N ASN A 64 -5.19 -2.67 13.35
CA ASN A 64 -6.04 -3.20 12.28
C ASN A 64 -6.00 -4.73 12.16
N ALA A 65 -5.43 -5.44 13.14
CA ALA A 65 -5.17 -6.88 13.06
C ALA A 65 -6.44 -7.70 12.76
N GLU A 66 -7.55 -7.38 13.43
CA GLU A 66 -8.85 -8.05 13.21
C GLU A 66 -9.32 -7.93 11.77
N SER A 67 -9.30 -6.71 11.21
CA SER A 67 -9.70 -6.48 9.82
C SER A 67 -8.81 -7.19 8.81
N ILE A 68 -7.52 -7.39 9.14
CA ILE A 68 -6.58 -8.13 8.28
C ILE A 68 -6.92 -9.63 8.32
N TYR A 69 -7.24 -10.17 9.49
CA TYR A 69 -7.65 -11.57 9.62
C TYR A 69 -8.99 -11.86 8.96
N GLU A 70 -10.00 -11.02 9.18
CA GLU A 70 -11.30 -11.12 8.52
C GLU A 70 -11.12 -11.09 7.00
N TYR A 71 -10.26 -10.19 6.52
CA TYR A 71 -9.95 -10.09 5.10
C TYR A 71 -9.37 -11.40 4.54
N VAL A 72 -8.39 -11.99 5.24
CA VAL A 72 -7.76 -13.25 4.83
C VAL A 72 -8.71 -14.43 4.93
N ASN A 73 -9.58 -14.48 5.94
CA ASN A 73 -10.57 -15.53 6.11
C ASN A 73 -11.65 -15.51 5.01
N ASN A 74 -11.94 -14.33 4.45
CA ASN A 74 -12.89 -14.15 3.35
C ASN A 74 -12.27 -14.39 1.97
N LEU A 75 -10.95 -14.58 1.87
CA LEU A 75 -10.32 -15.02 0.64
C LEU A 75 -10.52 -16.54 0.53
N ASN A 76 -11.08 -17.00 -0.58
CA ASN A 76 -10.91 -18.40 -0.99
C ASN A 76 -9.40 -18.65 -1.13
N ASP A 77 -8.91 -19.86 -0.82
CA ASP A 77 -7.50 -20.27 -0.65
C ASP A 77 -6.54 -20.05 -1.84
N GLU A 78 -6.82 -19.09 -2.72
CA GLU A 78 -5.94 -18.64 -3.78
C GLU A 78 -4.72 -17.95 -3.18
N GLU A 79 -3.60 -18.68 -3.14
CA GLU A 79 -2.29 -18.20 -2.66
C GLU A 79 -1.86 -16.87 -3.33
N ASP A 80 -2.27 -16.66 -4.58
CA ASP A 80 -2.03 -15.42 -5.34
C ASP A 80 -2.61 -14.18 -4.63
N THR A 81 -3.71 -14.32 -3.92
CA THR A 81 -4.37 -13.21 -3.22
C THR A 81 -3.59 -12.74 -1.98
N LEU A 82 -2.64 -13.53 -1.47
CA LEU A 82 -1.80 -13.14 -0.33
C LEU A 82 -0.59 -12.30 -0.76
N THR A 83 -0.18 -12.39 -2.03
CA THR A 83 0.93 -11.62 -2.61
C THR A 83 0.57 -10.15 -2.86
N ARG A 84 -0.73 -9.84 -2.94
CA ARG A 84 -1.21 -8.48 -3.16
C ARG A 84 -0.95 -7.58 -1.95
N LYS A 85 -0.89 -6.28 -2.19
CA LYS A 85 -0.51 -5.26 -1.17
C LYS A 85 -1.68 -4.51 -0.57
N ILE A 86 -2.80 -4.45 -1.29
CA ILE A 86 -3.97 -3.63 -0.97
C ILE A 86 -5.13 -4.54 -0.55
N MET A 87 -5.80 -4.19 0.54
CA MET A 87 -7.06 -4.80 0.95
C MET A 87 -8.23 -4.10 0.25
N LYS A 88 -8.62 -4.57 -0.94
CA LYS A 88 -9.82 -4.04 -1.62
C LYS A 88 -11.05 -4.41 -0.79
N LYS A 89 -11.87 -3.42 -0.42
CA LYS A 89 -13.16 -3.64 0.24
C LYS A 89 -14.27 -3.61 -0.81
N TYR A 90 -15.17 -4.57 -0.75
CA TYR A 90 -16.28 -4.76 -1.68
C TYR A 90 -17.36 -3.67 -1.66
N LYS A 91 -17.24 -2.62 -0.84
CA LYS A 91 -18.16 -1.44 -0.86
C LYS A 91 -18.23 -0.71 -2.22
N THR A 92 -17.40 -1.10 -3.18
CA THR A 92 -17.35 -0.55 -4.53
C THR A 92 -18.17 -1.33 -5.54
N GLU A 93 -18.73 -2.50 -5.20
CA GLU A 93 -19.52 -3.32 -6.13
C GLU A 93 -20.62 -2.50 -6.80
N PHE A 94 -21.52 -1.87 -6.05
CA PHE A 94 -22.60 -1.08 -6.66
C PHE A 94 -22.11 0.03 -7.63
N ILE A 95 -21.00 0.71 -7.32
CA ILE A 95 -20.48 1.78 -8.18
C ILE A 95 -19.70 1.20 -9.38
N GLU A 96 -18.98 0.09 -9.18
CA GLU A 96 -18.31 -0.66 -10.24
C GLU A 96 -19.35 -1.27 -11.18
N ASP A 97 -20.44 -1.81 -10.66
CA ASP A 97 -21.57 -2.38 -11.39
C ASP A 97 -22.33 -1.32 -12.19
N VAL A 98 -22.61 -0.15 -11.61
CA VAL A 98 -23.24 0.97 -12.34
C VAL A 98 -22.33 1.47 -13.48
N LYS A 99 -21.02 1.55 -13.25
CA LYS A 99 -20.06 1.91 -14.31
C LYS A 99 -19.95 0.82 -15.37
N PHE A 100 -19.99 -0.45 -14.96
CA PHE A 100 -19.90 -1.59 -15.85
C PHE A 100 -21.15 -1.71 -16.72
N THR A 101 -22.33 -1.59 -16.14
CA THR A 101 -23.61 -1.56 -16.85
C THR A 101 -23.69 -0.39 -17.83
N TRP A 102 -23.28 0.82 -17.42
CA TRP A 102 -23.20 1.97 -18.33
C TRP A 102 -22.20 1.76 -19.48
N LEU A 103 -21.03 1.18 -19.18
CA LEU A 103 -20.01 0.87 -20.19
C LEU A 103 -20.56 -0.14 -21.21
N MET A 104 -21.20 -1.22 -20.74
CA MET A 104 -21.76 -2.25 -21.60
C MET A 104 -22.88 -1.69 -22.49
N GLN A 105 -23.74 -0.82 -21.95
CA GLN A 105 -24.77 -0.12 -22.73
C GLN A 105 -24.17 0.81 -23.79
N SER A 106 -23.08 1.50 -23.46
CA SER A 106 -22.40 2.41 -24.40
C SER A 106 -21.67 1.66 -25.52
N VAL A 107 -21.12 0.48 -25.23
CA VAL A 107 -20.45 -0.38 -26.22
C VAL A 107 -21.48 -1.07 -27.12
N SER A 108 -22.64 -1.49 -26.60
CA SER A 108 -23.72 -2.05 -27.42
C SER A 108 -24.40 -1.00 -28.31
N GLY A 109 -24.47 0.26 -27.85
CA GLY A 109 -25.07 1.38 -28.60
C GLY A 109 -24.28 1.84 -29.83
N LEU A 110 -23.08 1.30 -30.08
CA LEU A 110 -22.26 1.59 -31.26
C LEU A 110 -22.44 0.57 -32.41
N ILE A 111 -23.37 -0.39 -32.28
CA ILE A 111 -23.59 -1.46 -33.28
C ILE A 111 -24.88 -1.24 -34.12
N GLU A 112 -25.75 -0.29 -33.78
CA GLU A 112 -27.01 -0.04 -34.50
C GLU A 112 -27.05 1.23 -35.37
N GLU A 113 -25.93 1.61 -36.01
CA GLU A 113 -25.96 2.61 -37.11
C GLU A 113 -25.45 2.02 -38.44
N SER A 114 -25.89 0.82 -38.82
CA SER A 114 -25.64 0.32 -40.18
C SER A 114 -26.72 -0.61 -40.76
N THR A 115 -27.99 -0.47 -40.35
CA THR A 115 -29.09 -0.97 -41.19
C THR A 115 -29.52 0.13 -42.14
N CYS A 116 -28.88 0.12 -43.32
CA CYS A 116 -29.28 0.91 -44.48
C CYS A 116 -30.76 0.64 -44.79
N THR A 117 -31.59 1.69 -44.75
CA THR A 117 -32.96 1.66 -45.25
C THR A 117 -32.93 1.57 -46.78
N GLU A 118 -33.20 0.37 -47.29
CA GLU A 118 -33.47 0.13 -48.70
C GLU A 118 -34.88 0.65 -49.02
N ILE A 119 -34.93 1.75 -49.79
CA ILE A 119 -36.16 2.36 -50.31
C ILE A 119 -36.50 1.67 -51.63
N GLN A 120 -37.72 1.13 -51.75
CA GLN A 120 -38.38 0.85 -53.04
C GLN A 120 -39.27 2.02 -53.44
#